data_AF-A0A2E0BNQ3-F1
#
_entry.id   AF-A0A2E0BNQ3-F1
#
_cell.length_a   1.000
_cell.length_b   1.000
_cell.length_c   1.000
_cell.angle_alpha   90.00
_cell.angle_beta   90.00
_cell.angle_gamma   90.00
#
_symmetry.space_group_name_H-M   'P 1'
#
loop_
_entity.id
_entity.type
_entity.pdbx_description
1 polymer ?
#
loop_
_entity_poly.entity_id
_entity_poly.type
_entity_poly.pdbx_seq_one_letter_code
_entity_poly.pdbx_strand_id
1 'polypeptide(L)'
;MNNRFCRQPWSFVEVHSDGKVWNCCPSWITKPMGNILEQSWEEVWNGEIAQEYRQSMIDSTFKNCIEKNCSHLLSDNLTPGSPVFDKDEIDILWRKFKTIDDVGPLVVNFCYDGSCNLSCPSCRNELYMCSPKNDEYKKIEKIHNIVINQIIKDAYRLYITGSGDPFASPFFRNFLQTFDKSKYKNIGMIHLHTNANLWTKQMWESMSSVHDLVKTIEISIDAGTKETYKKVRRNGDWDLLMKNLDYINTLNLQRITLSFVIQDENYKELTKFESLKKRLNNIPEVRTHYHKILQWGHMTDSQYEEKAVWKKTHKNYLDFKKTWNNFLENVDKNTTTHTLWGFE
;
A
#
# COMPACT_ATOMS: atom_id res chain seq x y z
N MET A 1 -11.15 -18.25 15.22
CA MET A 1 -9.87 -17.73 14.67
C MET A 1 -8.65 -18.61 14.99
N ASN A 2 -8.73 -19.56 15.93
CA ASN A 2 -7.61 -20.41 16.36
C ASN A 2 -7.00 -21.34 15.29
N ASN A 3 -7.50 -21.30 14.04
CA ASN A 3 -7.03 -22.14 12.94
C ASN A 3 -6.55 -21.32 11.72
N ARG A 4 -6.05 -20.10 11.94
CA ARG A 4 -5.45 -19.29 10.87
C ARG A 4 -3.94 -19.21 11.01
N PHE A 5 -3.28 -18.95 9.87
CA PHE A 5 -1.85 -18.68 9.79
C PHE A 5 -1.60 -17.51 8.84
N CYS A 6 -0.72 -16.57 9.21
CA CYS A 6 -0.32 -15.47 8.34
C CYS A 6 1.17 -15.56 7.98
N ARG A 7 1.50 -15.61 6.69
CA ARG A 7 2.91 -15.68 6.22
C ARG A 7 3.63 -14.34 6.16
N GLN A 8 2.93 -13.23 6.47
CA GLN A 8 3.46 -11.88 6.29
C GLN A 8 4.82 -11.66 7.00
N PRO A 9 5.05 -12.13 8.25
CA PRO A 9 6.32 -11.95 8.96
C PRO A 9 7.58 -12.56 8.32
N TRP A 10 7.43 -13.40 7.30
CA TRP A 10 8.53 -13.99 6.53
C TRP A 10 8.68 -13.42 5.13
N SER A 11 7.62 -12.82 4.60
CA SER A 11 7.51 -12.55 3.17
C SER A 11 7.44 -11.07 2.83
N PHE A 12 7.17 -10.21 3.80
CA PHE A 12 6.99 -8.78 3.57
C PHE A 12 7.68 -7.95 4.63
N VAL A 13 8.33 -6.88 4.19
CA VAL A 13 8.70 -5.76 5.06
C VAL A 13 8.42 -4.42 4.39
N GLU A 14 8.18 -3.41 5.20
CA GLU A 14 8.21 -2.01 4.79
C GLU A 14 9.21 -1.22 5.64
N VAL A 15 10.00 -0.38 4.96
CA VAL A 15 11.10 0.37 5.58
C VAL A 15 10.76 1.86 5.57
N HIS A 16 10.69 2.47 6.74
CA HIS A 16 10.22 3.85 6.93
C HIS A 16 11.36 4.86 6.98
N SER A 17 11.03 6.15 6.87
CA SER A 17 11.99 7.26 6.82
C SER A 17 12.74 7.49 8.13
N ASP A 18 12.29 6.91 9.25
CA ASP A 18 12.97 6.88 10.54
C ASP A 18 13.83 5.61 10.74
N GLY A 19 13.91 4.75 9.72
CA GLY A 19 14.67 3.50 9.75
C GLY A 19 13.91 2.32 10.36
N LYS A 20 12.70 2.53 10.91
CA LYS A 20 11.88 1.43 11.41
C LYS A 20 11.49 0.48 10.29
N VAL A 21 11.56 -0.81 10.60
CA VAL A 21 11.11 -1.87 9.70
C VAL A 21 9.88 -2.54 10.28
N TRP A 22 8.83 -2.61 9.48
CA TRP A 22 7.57 -3.27 9.84
C TRP A 22 7.34 -4.47 8.94
N ASN A 23 6.76 -5.54 9.47
CA ASN A 23 6.38 -6.74 8.71
C ASN A 23 4.89 -6.78 8.36
N CYS A 24 4.16 -5.69 8.58
CA CYS A 24 2.78 -5.47 8.18
C CYS A 24 2.53 -3.95 8.20
N CYS A 25 1.36 -3.50 7.76
CA CYS A 25 0.97 -2.10 7.86
C CYS A 25 1.07 -1.63 9.33
N PRO A 26 1.65 -0.44 9.64
CA PRO A 26 1.94 -0.03 11.01
C PRO A 26 0.67 0.23 11.83
N SER A 27 -0.45 0.47 11.15
CA SER A 27 -1.76 0.61 11.80
C SER A 27 -2.40 -0.73 12.14
N TRP A 28 -1.85 -1.86 11.68
CA TRP A 28 -2.42 -3.21 11.85
C TRP A 28 -1.63 -4.06 12.85
N ILE A 29 -0.47 -3.58 13.29
CA ILE A 29 0.40 -4.25 14.26
C ILE A 29 0.89 -3.25 15.31
N THR A 30 1.35 -3.76 16.45
CA THR A 30 1.61 -2.92 17.63
C THR A 30 3.01 -2.29 17.69
N LYS A 31 4.00 -2.84 16.98
CA LYS A 31 5.40 -2.38 17.05
C LYS A 31 6.21 -2.76 15.80
N PRO A 32 7.27 -2.01 15.46
CA PRO A 32 8.21 -2.40 14.40
C PRO A 32 9.06 -3.61 14.84
N MET A 33 9.65 -4.32 13.89
CA MET A 33 10.61 -5.40 14.18
C MET A 33 11.95 -4.89 14.70
N GLY A 34 12.34 -3.67 14.28
CA GLY A 34 13.61 -3.05 14.64
C GLY A 34 13.87 -1.79 13.83
N ASN A 35 15.08 -1.24 13.95
CA ASN A 35 15.50 -0.03 13.24
C ASN A 35 16.86 -0.24 12.55
N ILE A 36 16.89 -0.18 11.21
CA ILE A 36 18.12 -0.40 10.42
C ILE A 36 19.14 0.74 10.50
N LEU A 37 18.78 1.86 11.13
CA LEU A 37 19.73 2.93 11.44
C LEU A 37 20.46 2.71 12.78
N GLU A 38 19.97 1.78 13.59
CA GLU A 38 20.48 1.45 14.93
C GLU A 38 21.03 0.02 15.02
N GLN A 39 20.51 -0.89 14.19
CA GLN A 39 20.78 -2.32 14.19
C GLN A 39 21.17 -2.78 12.77
N SER A 40 21.95 -3.86 12.69
CA SER A 40 22.19 -4.56 11.43
C SER A 40 20.90 -5.19 10.89
N TRP A 41 20.85 -5.45 9.58
CA TRP A 41 19.69 -6.13 8.99
C TRP A 41 19.40 -7.49 9.63
N GLU A 42 20.44 -8.25 9.99
CA GLU A 42 20.29 -9.56 10.65
C GLU A 42 19.65 -9.43 12.04
N GLU A 43 20.07 -8.43 12.83
CA GLU A 43 19.47 -8.16 14.14
C GLU A 43 18.01 -7.69 14.04
N VAL A 44 17.64 -6.99 12.96
CA VAL A 44 16.24 -6.62 12.71
C VAL A 44 15.42 -7.82 12.22
N TRP A 45 15.96 -8.61 11.29
CA TRP A 45 15.23 -9.71 10.64
C TRP A 45 15.07 -10.94 11.52
N ASN A 46 16.06 -11.23 12.37
CA ASN A 46 16.07 -12.39 13.26
C ASN A 46 16.14 -12.01 14.74
N GLY A 47 15.93 -10.73 15.08
CA GLY A 47 15.81 -10.27 16.46
C GLY A 47 14.57 -10.79 17.19
N GLU A 48 14.55 -10.57 18.50
CA GLU A 48 13.50 -11.07 19.41
C GLU A 48 12.09 -10.70 18.93
N ILE A 49 11.87 -9.46 18.49
CA ILE A 49 10.54 -8.99 18.05
C ILE A 49 10.11 -9.71 16.76
N ALA A 50 11.00 -9.88 15.78
CA ALA A 50 10.68 -10.60 14.54
C ALA A 50 10.34 -12.07 14.82
N GLN A 51 11.12 -12.73 15.69
CA GLN A 51 10.84 -14.09 16.15
C GLN A 51 9.50 -14.17 16.91
N GLU A 52 9.17 -13.18 17.74
CA GLU A 52 7.90 -13.10 18.46
C GLU A 52 6.71 -13.04 17.48
N TYR A 53 6.79 -12.19 16.44
CA TYR A 53 5.76 -12.15 15.39
C TYR A 53 5.62 -13.49 14.68
N ARG A 54 6.73 -14.12 14.30
CA ARG A 54 6.72 -15.42 13.60
C ARG A 54 6.13 -16.53 14.47
N GLN A 55 6.54 -16.59 15.74
CA GLN A 55 6.01 -17.55 16.70
C GLN A 55 4.50 -17.35 16.89
N SER A 56 4.04 -16.10 16.95
CA SER A 56 2.62 -15.82 17.14
C SER A 56 1.74 -16.21 15.95
N MET A 57 2.29 -16.24 14.74
CA MET A 57 1.60 -16.82 13.58
C MET A 57 1.60 -18.35 13.60
N ILE A 58 2.73 -18.98 13.97
CA ILE A 58 2.86 -20.44 14.09
C ILE A 58 1.86 -20.99 15.12
N ASP A 59 1.72 -20.31 16.25
CA ASP A 59 0.80 -20.71 17.32
C ASP A 59 -0.63 -20.21 17.11
N SER A 60 -0.89 -19.49 16.01
CA SER A 60 -2.19 -18.89 15.68
C SER A 60 -2.74 -17.94 16.76
N THR A 61 -1.84 -17.37 17.59
CA THR A 61 -2.20 -16.40 18.63
C THR A 61 -2.30 -14.98 18.08
N PHE A 62 -1.63 -14.71 16.96
CA PHE A 62 -1.58 -13.38 16.33
C PHE A 62 -1.15 -12.28 17.32
N LYS A 63 -0.35 -12.65 18.33
CA LYS A 63 0.24 -11.72 19.29
C LYS A 63 0.94 -10.60 18.51
N ASN A 64 0.61 -9.36 18.87
CA ASN A 64 1.03 -8.11 18.23
C ASN A 64 0.28 -7.68 16.96
N CYS A 65 -0.76 -8.41 16.53
CA CYS A 65 -1.73 -7.95 15.54
C CYS A 65 -2.87 -7.16 16.20
N ILE A 66 -3.33 -6.12 15.53
CA ILE A 66 -4.53 -5.37 15.87
C ILE A 66 -5.66 -5.99 15.05
N GLU A 67 -6.29 -7.04 15.58
CA GLU A 67 -7.28 -7.87 14.89
C GLU A 67 -8.39 -7.05 14.21
N LYS A 68 -8.93 -6.05 14.92
CA LYS A 68 -9.96 -5.12 14.41
C LYS A 68 -9.59 -4.36 13.12
N ASN A 69 -8.29 -4.29 12.80
CA ASN A 69 -7.78 -3.61 11.61
C ASN A 69 -7.39 -4.61 10.50
N CYS A 70 -7.21 -5.89 10.81
CA CYS A 70 -6.79 -6.90 9.84
C CYS A 70 -7.98 -7.51 9.10
N SER A 71 -8.26 -6.97 7.91
CA SER A 71 -9.30 -7.51 7.00
C SER A 71 -9.20 -9.03 6.77
N HIS A 72 -7.99 -9.56 6.64
CA HIS A 72 -7.76 -10.98 6.39
C HIS A 72 -8.06 -11.88 7.60
N LEU A 73 -7.95 -11.37 8.83
CA LEU A 73 -8.30 -12.14 10.03
C LEU A 73 -9.79 -12.03 10.37
N LEU A 74 -10.45 -10.95 9.93
CA LEU A 74 -11.87 -10.72 10.16
C LEU A 74 -12.78 -11.35 9.09
N SER A 75 -12.26 -11.61 7.89
CA SER A 75 -13.08 -12.15 6.79
C SER A 75 -13.36 -13.63 6.99
N ASP A 76 -14.59 -14.10 6.79
CA ASP A 76 -14.93 -15.53 6.84
C ASP A 76 -14.32 -16.33 5.69
N ASN A 77 -14.13 -15.68 4.53
CA ASN A 77 -13.60 -16.31 3.32
C ASN A 77 -12.26 -15.68 2.93
N LEU A 78 -11.21 -16.49 2.89
CA LEU A 78 -9.89 -16.04 2.44
C LEU A 78 -9.86 -15.98 0.91
N THR A 79 -9.48 -14.82 0.38
CA THR A 79 -9.40 -14.62 -1.08
C THR A 79 -8.07 -15.14 -1.65
N PRO A 80 -8.05 -15.62 -2.91
CA PRO A 80 -6.81 -15.99 -3.58
C PRO A 80 -5.77 -14.86 -3.53
N GLY A 81 -4.57 -15.18 -3.01
CA GLY A 81 -3.48 -14.22 -2.82
C GLY A 81 -3.45 -13.55 -1.44
N SER A 82 -4.39 -13.86 -0.54
CA SER A 82 -4.31 -13.51 0.88
C SER A 82 -2.97 -13.95 1.50
N PRO A 83 -2.38 -13.15 2.41
CA PRO A 83 -1.24 -13.60 3.20
C PRO A 83 -1.66 -14.51 4.38
N VAL A 84 -2.97 -14.61 4.64
CA VAL A 84 -3.57 -15.47 5.66
C VAL A 84 -4.20 -16.70 5.00
N PHE A 85 -3.98 -17.86 5.62
CA PHE A 85 -4.43 -19.20 5.23
C PHE A 85 -5.09 -19.89 6.42
N ASP A 86 -5.86 -20.94 6.14
CA ASP A 86 -6.25 -21.89 7.18
C ASP A 86 -5.06 -22.77 7.54
N LYS A 87 -4.89 -23.06 8.84
CA LYS A 87 -3.68 -23.72 9.35
C LYS A 87 -3.53 -25.15 8.85
N ASP A 88 -4.64 -25.84 8.60
CA ASP A 88 -4.62 -27.19 8.04
C ASP A 88 -4.07 -27.23 6.61
N GLU A 89 -4.07 -26.09 5.91
CA GLU A 89 -3.45 -25.96 4.58
C GLU A 89 -1.94 -25.68 4.68
N ILE A 90 -1.39 -25.44 5.87
CA ILE A 90 0.02 -25.08 6.05
C ILE A 90 0.95 -26.24 5.70
N ASP A 91 0.54 -27.48 5.97
CA ASP A 91 1.33 -28.69 5.68
C ASP A 91 1.45 -28.95 4.17
N ILE A 92 0.59 -28.31 3.37
CA ILE A 92 0.65 -28.30 1.90
C ILE A 92 1.77 -27.34 1.42
N LEU A 93 2.22 -26.43 2.27
CA LEU A 93 3.32 -25.53 1.92
C LEU A 93 4.65 -26.29 1.94
N TRP A 94 5.39 -26.20 0.83
CA TRP A 94 6.70 -26.82 0.64
C TRP A 94 7.79 -26.30 1.60
N ARG A 95 7.48 -25.27 2.41
CA ARG A 95 8.41 -24.58 3.32
C ARG A 95 7.95 -24.75 4.76
N LYS A 96 8.87 -25.20 5.62
CA LYS A 96 8.68 -25.17 7.08
C LYS A 96 8.96 -23.77 7.61
N PHE A 97 7.94 -23.12 8.18
CA PHE A 97 8.08 -21.82 8.81
C PHE A 97 8.79 -21.94 10.16
N LYS A 98 9.88 -21.19 10.34
CA LYS A 98 10.69 -21.14 11.55
C LYS A 98 10.71 -19.72 12.10
N THR A 99 11.00 -19.55 13.38
CA THR A 99 11.13 -18.22 13.98
C THR A 99 12.38 -17.49 13.49
N ILE A 100 13.48 -18.21 13.25
CA ILE A 100 14.69 -17.70 12.61
C ILE A 100 14.68 -18.11 11.13
N ASP A 101 14.99 -17.17 10.25
CA ASP A 101 14.95 -17.38 8.81
C ASP A 101 16.20 -16.82 8.12
N ASP A 102 16.88 -17.67 7.35
CA ASP A 102 18.07 -17.32 6.58
C ASP A 102 17.73 -16.71 5.22
N VAL A 103 16.45 -16.73 4.83
CA VAL A 103 15.94 -16.09 3.61
C VAL A 103 15.28 -14.77 3.98
N GLY A 104 15.68 -13.70 3.29
CA GLY A 104 15.07 -12.39 3.42
C GLY A 104 13.63 -12.31 2.88
N PRO A 105 12.98 -11.15 3.02
CA PRO A 105 11.60 -10.95 2.61
C PRO A 105 11.45 -11.02 1.09
N LEU A 106 10.40 -11.71 0.64
CA LEU A 106 10.02 -11.79 -0.78
C LEU A 106 9.55 -10.44 -1.36
N VAL A 107 8.96 -9.61 -0.51
CA VAL A 107 8.37 -8.32 -0.86
C VAL A 107 8.95 -7.23 0.03
N VAL A 108 9.47 -6.17 -0.56
CA VAL A 108 10.00 -5.01 0.18
C VAL A 108 9.30 -3.75 -0.28
N ASN A 109 8.66 -3.05 0.64
CA ASN A 109 7.99 -1.78 0.41
C ASN A 109 8.86 -0.62 0.87
N PHE A 110 9.12 0.29 -0.06
CA PHE A 110 9.93 1.46 0.19
C PHE A 110 9.01 2.54 0.75
N CYS A 111 9.14 2.89 2.03
CA CYS A 111 8.31 3.89 2.72
C CYS A 111 9.14 5.04 3.29
N TYR A 112 10.35 5.27 2.77
CA TYR A 112 11.32 6.20 3.35
C TYR A 112 11.45 7.56 2.66
N ASP A 113 10.71 7.84 1.58
CA ASP A 113 10.62 9.18 0.99
C ASP A 113 9.15 9.59 0.81
N GLY A 114 8.72 10.58 1.60
CA GLY A 114 7.34 11.07 1.57
C GLY A 114 7.00 12.01 0.42
N SER A 115 7.94 12.31 -0.50
CA SER A 115 7.80 13.35 -1.53
C SER A 115 6.59 13.12 -2.42
N CYS A 116 5.74 14.13 -2.56
CA CYS A 116 4.51 14.04 -3.35
C CYS A 116 4.14 15.41 -3.92
N ASN A 117 3.57 15.42 -5.13
CA ASN A 117 3.01 16.62 -5.75
C ASN A 117 1.64 17.02 -5.17
N LEU A 118 1.05 16.18 -4.30
CA LEU A 118 -0.24 16.41 -3.67
C LEU A 118 -0.12 16.61 -2.15
N SER A 119 -1.12 17.27 -1.56
CA SER A 119 -1.25 17.49 -0.11
C SER A 119 -2.61 17.01 0.42
N CYS A 120 -2.98 15.78 0.06
CA CYS A 120 -4.28 15.17 0.41
C CYS A 120 -4.57 15.26 1.92
N PRO A 121 -5.70 15.83 2.37
CA PRO A 121 -6.01 15.98 3.81
C PRO A 121 -6.05 14.66 4.59
N SER A 122 -6.36 13.54 3.94
CA SER A 122 -6.33 12.21 4.54
C SER A 122 -4.90 11.69 4.83
N CYS A 123 -3.88 12.33 4.26
CA CYS A 123 -2.48 11.89 4.32
C CYS A 123 -1.56 12.89 5.02
N ARG A 124 -1.73 14.20 4.78
CA ARG A 124 -0.83 15.26 5.26
C ARG A 124 -1.48 16.63 5.27
N ASN A 125 -0.93 17.53 6.08
CA ASN A 125 -1.41 18.92 6.17
C ASN A 125 -0.86 19.81 5.05
N GLU A 126 0.39 19.59 4.64
CA GLU A 126 1.12 20.44 3.70
C GLU A 126 1.76 19.63 2.57
N LEU A 127 2.17 20.34 1.51
CA LEU A 127 2.98 19.75 0.44
C LEU A 127 4.35 19.40 1.00
N TYR A 128 4.89 18.25 0.60
CA TYR A 128 6.21 17.83 1.03
C TYR A 128 6.97 17.28 -0.17
N MET A 129 8.19 17.80 -0.37
CA MET A 129 9.06 17.50 -1.51
C MET A 129 10.51 17.55 -1.05
N CYS A 130 11.23 16.44 -1.21
CA CYS A 130 12.67 16.40 -0.98
C CYS A 130 13.42 17.09 -2.12
N SER A 131 14.67 17.45 -1.86
CA SER A 131 15.58 18.02 -2.85
C SER A 131 16.97 17.44 -2.61
N PRO A 132 17.76 17.17 -3.67
CA PRO A 132 19.15 16.68 -3.52
C PRO A 132 20.04 17.56 -2.65
N LYS A 133 19.65 18.83 -2.42
CA LYS A 133 20.38 19.78 -1.57
C LYS A 133 20.04 19.66 -0.09
N ASN A 134 18.96 18.96 0.27
CA ASN A 134 18.45 18.91 1.64
C ASN A 134 19.05 17.72 2.40
N ASP A 135 19.28 17.86 3.71
CA ASP A 135 19.80 16.77 4.55
C ASP A 135 18.88 15.56 4.61
N GLU A 136 17.59 15.78 4.41
CA GLU A 136 16.60 14.73 4.28
C GLU A 136 16.88 13.79 3.09
N TYR A 137 17.37 14.32 1.96
CA TYR A 137 17.76 13.49 0.81
C TYR A 137 18.94 12.58 1.15
N LYS A 138 19.90 13.07 1.94
CA LYS A 138 21.01 12.23 2.44
C LYS A 138 20.52 11.13 3.38
N LYS A 139 19.50 11.41 4.19
CA LYS A 139 18.87 10.39 5.05
C LYS A 139 18.17 9.33 4.21
N ILE A 140 17.40 9.74 3.19
CA ILE A 140 16.76 8.84 2.22
C ILE A 140 17.82 7.98 1.53
N GLU A 141 18.92 8.57 1.05
CA GLU A 141 20.02 7.87 0.40
C GLU A 141 20.69 6.85 1.34
N LYS A 142 20.94 7.22 2.60
CA LYS A 142 21.48 6.30 3.61
C LYS A 142 20.58 5.08 3.80
N ILE A 143 19.28 5.29 3.98
CA ILE A 143 18.30 4.21 4.14
C ILE A 143 18.24 3.36 2.86
N HIS A 144 18.13 4.00 1.70
CA HIS A 144 18.08 3.33 0.40
C HIS A 144 19.29 2.42 0.18
N ASN A 145 20.49 2.91 0.50
CA ASN A 145 21.73 2.12 0.39
C ASN A 145 21.71 0.87 1.29
N ILE A 146 21.13 0.94 2.50
CA ILE A 146 20.96 -0.26 3.33
C ILE A 146 19.96 -1.21 2.67
N VAL A 147 18.81 -0.69 2.22
CA VAL A 147 17.74 -1.47 1.60
C VAL A 147 18.24 -2.24 0.38
N ILE A 148 18.88 -1.55 -0.58
CA ILE A 148 19.31 -2.16 -1.85
C ILE A 148 20.46 -3.16 -1.68
N ASN A 149 21.33 -2.95 -0.68
CA ASN A 149 22.52 -3.79 -0.47
C ASN A 149 22.29 -4.94 0.50
N GLN A 150 21.31 -4.84 1.41
CA GLN A 150 21.12 -5.82 2.49
C GLN A 150 19.74 -6.48 2.46
N ILE A 151 18.67 -5.71 2.25
CA ILE A 151 17.30 -6.18 2.50
C ILE A 151 16.70 -6.85 1.26
N ILE A 152 16.91 -6.28 0.07
CA ILE A 152 16.28 -6.78 -1.16
C ILE A 152 17.01 -7.99 -1.79
N LYS A 153 18.03 -8.56 -1.13
CA LYS A 153 18.84 -9.66 -1.70
C LYS A 153 17.99 -10.84 -2.16
N ASP A 154 17.01 -11.22 -1.35
CA ASP A 154 16.08 -12.34 -1.63
C ASP A 154 14.69 -11.86 -2.10
N ALA A 155 14.52 -10.54 -2.26
CA ALA A 155 13.25 -9.99 -2.70
C ALA A 155 13.01 -10.33 -4.17
N TYR A 156 11.74 -10.63 -4.46
CA TYR A 156 11.23 -10.77 -5.82
C TYR A 156 10.47 -9.52 -6.27
N ARG A 157 9.78 -8.87 -5.33
CA ARG A 157 8.88 -7.75 -5.59
C ARG A 157 9.24 -6.52 -4.78
N LEU A 158 9.34 -5.39 -5.46
CA LEU A 158 9.48 -4.07 -4.84
C LEU A 158 8.16 -3.31 -4.88
N TYR A 159 7.77 -2.68 -3.79
CA TYR A 159 6.69 -1.68 -3.77
C TYR A 159 7.32 -0.29 -3.75
N ILE A 160 7.00 0.53 -4.75
CA ILE A 160 7.53 1.88 -4.93
C ILE A 160 6.35 2.83 -5.22
N THR A 161 5.85 3.59 -4.26
CA THR A 161 6.34 3.70 -2.87
C THR A 161 5.15 3.71 -1.93
N GLY A 162 5.30 3.09 -0.77
CA GLY A 162 4.29 3.12 0.28
C GLY A 162 4.18 4.49 0.95
N SER A 163 5.10 5.40 0.68
CA SER A 163 5.04 6.80 1.09
C SER A 163 5.32 7.75 -0.08
N GLY A 164 4.59 8.85 -0.20
CA GLY A 164 4.79 9.80 -1.30
C GLY A 164 4.22 9.33 -2.65
N ASP A 165 4.84 9.78 -3.75
CA ASP A 165 4.53 9.36 -5.12
C ASP A 165 5.82 9.11 -5.93
N PRO A 166 5.95 7.99 -6.66
CA PRO A 166 7.17 7.57 -7.32
C PRO A 166 7.60 8.48 -8.48
N PHE A 167 6.64 9.16 -9.12
CA PHE A 167 6.92 10.07 -10.24
C PHE A 167 7.20 11.49 -9.76
N ALA A 168 6.60 11.87 -8.63
CA ALA A 168 6.83 13.17 -8.01
C ALA A 168 8.16 13.23 -7.24
N SER A 169 8.49 12.17 -6.50
CA SER A 169 9.72 12.05 -5.74
C SER A 169 10.94 12.18 -6.66
N PRO A 170 11.82 13.19 -6.47
CA PRO A 170 13.07 13.26 -7.21
C PRO A 170 13.97 12.04 -6.99
N PHE A 171 13.92 11.45 -5.79
CA PHE A 171 14.71 10.28 -5.43
C PHE A 171 14.22 9.01 -6.14
N PHE A 172 12.96 8.63 -5.94
CA PHE A 172 12.41 7.42 -6.55
C PHE A 172 12.29 7.53 -8.06
N ARG A 173 11.99 8.72 -8.61
CA ARG A 173 12.05 8.96 -10.05
C ARG A 173 13.44 8.66 -10.58
N ASN A 174 14.49 9.19 -9.95
CA ASN A 174 15.88 8.91 -10.36
C ASN A 174 16.21 7.42 -10.24
N PHE A 175 15.78 6.77 -9.15
CA PHE A 175 15.97 5.33 -8.96
C PHE A 175 15.30 4.50 -10.07
N LEU A 176 14.05 4.82 -10.45
CA LEU A 176 13.33 4.13 -11.52
C LEU A 176 13.99 4.40 -12.89
N GLN A 177 14.42 5.63 -13.17
CA GLN A 177 15.10 5.99 -14.41
C GLN A 177 16.46 5.30 -14.57
N THR A 178 17.18 5.10 -13.46
CA THR A 178 18.53 4.53 -13.44
C THR A 178 18.57 3.07 -12.99
N PHE A 179 17.39 2.43 -12.85
CA PHE A 179 17.29 1.06 -12.38
C PHE A 179 18.01 0.10 -13.32
N ASP A 180 18.93 -0.69 -12.76
CA ASP A 180 19.69 -1.69 -13.49
C ASP A 180 19.34 -3.08 -12.96
N LYS A 181 18.48 -3.79 -13.70
CA LYS A 181 18.03 -5.14 -13.35
C LYS A 181 19.19 -6.15 -13.20
N SER A 182 20.33 -5.93 -13.87
CA SER A 182 21.47 -6.84 -13.78
C SER A 182 22.10 -6.89 -12.38
N LYS A 183 21.91 -5.82 -11.59
CA LYS A 183 22.37 -5.73 -10.19
C LYS A 183 21.49 -6.52 -9.23
N TYR A 184 20.25 -6.85 -9.61
CA TYR A 184 19.23 -7.41 -8.73
C TYR A 184 18.63 -8.69 -9.30
N LYS A 185 19.40 -9.79 -9.21
CA LYS A 185 19.09 -11.09 -9.86
C LYS A 185 17.68 -11.63 -9.57
N ASN A 186 17.15 -11.39 -8.38
CA ASN A 186 15.89 -11.97 -7.93
C ASN A 186 14.68 -11.07 -8.22
N ILE A 187 14.89 -9.79 -8.56
CA ILE A 187 13.79 -8.83 -8.75
C ILE A 187 13.11 -9.09 -10.08
N GLY A 188 11.94 -9.72 -10.02
CA GLY A 188 11.10 -9.97 -11.19
C GLY A 188 9.94 -9.01 -11.33
N MET A 189 9.67 -8.17 -10.33
CA MET A 189 8.48 -7.33 -10.32
C MET A 189 8.64 -6.03 -9.51
N ILE A 190 8.12 -4.95 -10.07
CA ILE A 190 7.90 -3.68 -9.38
C ILE A 190 6.39 -3.41 -9.34
N HIS A 191 5.88 -3.07 -8.17
CA HIS A 191 4.53 -2.61 -7.95
C HIS A 191 4.56 -1.11 -7.64
N LEU A 192 3.85 -0.29 -8.42
CA LEU A 192 3.82 1.15 -8.19
C LEU A 192 2.55 1.55 -7.44
N HIS A 193 2.71 2.39 -6.42
CA HIS A 193 1.62 3.14 -5.79
C HIS A 193 1.75 4.60 -6.20
N THR A 194 0.73 5.15 -6.86
CA THR A 194 0.81 6.51 -7.41
C THR A 194 -0.54 7.22 -7.41
N ASN A 195 -0.52 8.55 -7.42
CA ASN A 195 -1.72 9.36 -7.73
C ASN A 195 -1.96 9.53 -9.24
N ALA A 196 -1.04 9.03 -10.09
CA ALA A 196 -1.05 9.05 -11.55
C ALA A 196 -1.09 10.45 -12.21
N ASN A 197 -0.99 11.55 -11.46
CA ASN A 197 -1.02 12.91 -12.02
C ASN A 197 0.25 13.22 -12.84
N LEU A 198 1.40 12.67 -12.44
CA LEU A 198 2.67 12.80 -13.16
C LEU A 198 3.02 11.59 -14.04
N TRP A 199 2.11 10.63 -14.18
CA TRP A 199 2.28 9.50 -15.09
C TRP A 199 1.95 9.89 -16.54
N THR A 200 2.69 10.85 -17.06
CA THR A 200 2.60 11.23 -18.47
C THR A 200 3.36 10.23 -19.33
N LYS A 201 3.07 10.22 -20.64
CA LYS A 201 3.83 9.43 -21.62
C LYS A 201 5.33 9.73 -21.55
N GLN A 202 5.71 11.00 -21.54
CA GLN A 202 7.10 11.43 -21.44
C GLN A 202 7.77 10.94 -20.15
N MET A 203 7.08 11.03 -19.00
CA MET A 203 7.62 10.53 -17.74
C MET A 203 7.85 9.02 -17.81
N TRP A 204 6.87 8.27 -18.31
CA TRP A 204 6.98 6.82 -18.43
C TRP A 204 8.11 6.41 -19.38
N GLU A 205 8.22 7.03 -20.56
CA GLU A 205 9.27 6.75 -21.53
C GLU A 205 10.69 7.02 -20.98
N SER A 206 10.83 7.96 -20.04
CA SER A 206 12.13 8.25 -19.40
C SER A 206 12.67 7.13 -18.49
N MET A 207 11.85 6.13 -18.16
CA MET A 207 12.20 5.01 -17.28
C MET A 207 11.96 3.65 -17.95
N SER A 208 12.32 3.53 -19.23
CA SER A 208 12.17 2.30 -20.02
C SER A 208 12.83 1.06 -19.40
N SER A 209 13.86 1.24 -18.57
CA SER A 209 14.56 0.15 -17.87
C SER A 209 13.67 -0.66 -16.92
N VAL A 210 12.57 -0.09 -16.42
CA VAL A 210 11.65 -0.77 -15.50
C VAL A 210 10.35 -1.25 -16.15
N HIS A 211 10.09 -0.93 -17.43
CA HIS A 211 8.81 -1.24 -18.08
C HIS A 211 8.46 -2.73 -18.02
N ASP A 212 9.44 -3.60 -18.23
CA ASP A 212 9.24 -5.05 -18.17
C ASP A 212 9.02 -5.58 -16.75
N LEU A 213 9.38 -4.82 -15.71
CA LEU A 213 9.23 -5.21 -14.30
C LEU A 213 7.94 -4.67 -13.70
N VAL A 214 7.46 -3.53 -14.18
CA VAL A 214 6.24 -2.89 -13.68
C VAL A 214 5.03 -3.62 -14.25
N LYS A 215 4.48 -4.56 -13.46
CA LYS A 215 3.37 -5.42 -13.89
C LYS A 215 2.04 -5.07 -13.24
N THR A 216 2.07 -4.59 -12.00
CA THR A 216 0.83 -4.26 -11.29
C THR A 216 0.95 -2.91 -10.61
N ILE A 217 -0.16 -2.20 -10.50
CA ILE A 217 -0.21 -0.81 -10.05
C ILE A 217 -1.39 -0.60 -9.12
N GLU A 218 -1.22 0.29 -8.16
CA GLU A 218 -2.29 0.88 -7.37
C GLU A 218 -2.37 2.40 -7.62
N ILE A 219 -3.51 2.87 -8.11
CA ILE A 219 -3.75 4.28 -8.41
C ILE A 219 -4.72 4.87 -7.39
N SER A 220 -4.23 5.87 -6.67
CA SER A 220 -4.90 6.55 -5.58
C SER A 220 -5.72 7.75 -6.10
N ILE A 221 -7.06 7.66 -6.07
CA ILE A 221 -7.95 8.70 -6.64
C ILE A 221 -8.89 9.31 -5.58
N ASP A 222 -9.51 8.50 -4.71
CA ASP A 222 -10.45 8.93 -3.64
C ASP A 222 -11.69 9.73 -4.08
N ALA A 223 -12.02 9.80 -5.37
CA ALA A 223 -13.17 10.56 -5.86
C ALA A 223 -13.74 9.97 -7.16
N GLY A 224 -15.05 10.07 -7.33
CA GLY A 224 -15.77 9.78 -8.58
C GLY A 224 -16.08 11.04 -9.40
N THR A 225 -15.85 12.24 -8.86
CA THR A 225 -16.07 13.52 -9.56
C THR A 225 -14.90 14.49 -9.38
N LYS A 226 -14.80 15.48 -10.29
CA LYS A 226 -13.81 16.55 -10.25
C LYS A 226 -13.95 17.43 -9.01
N GLU A 227 -15.20 17.73 -8.63
CA GLU A 227 -15.54 18.58 -7.49
C GLU A 227 -15.08 17.96 -6.18
N THR A 228 -15.28 16.66 -6.01
CA THR A 228 -14.82 15.92 -4.83
C THR A 228 -13.30 15.75 -4.87
N TYR A 229 -12.73 15.41 -6.03
CA TYR A 229 -11.28 15.25 -6.20
C TYR A 229 -10.50 16.50 -5.76
N LYS A 230 -10.97 17.70 -6.15
CA LYS A 230 -10.34 18.98 -5.74
C LYS A 230 -10.25 19.14 -4.22
N LYS A 231 -11.19 18.57 -3.46
CA LYS A 231 -11.22 18.61 -1.99
C LYS A 231 -10.29 17.56 -1.38
N VAL A 232 -10.39 16.32 -1.86
CA VAL A 232 -9.74 15.17 -1.21
C VAL A 232 -8.31 14.92 -1.70
N ARG A 233 -7.98 15.36 -2.92
CA ARG A 233 -6.66 15.25 -3.58
C ARG A 233 -6.12 16.65 -3.91
N ARG A 234 -5.93 17.48 -2.88
CA ARG A 234 -5.42 18.86 -3.02
C ARG A 234 -4.15 18.93 -3.88
N ASN A 235 -4.11 19.93 -4.77
CA ASN A 235 -3.12 20.14 -5.85
C ASN A 235 -3.19 19.16 -7.03
N GLY A 236 -4.15 18.23 -7.03
CA GLY A 236 -4.34 17.30 -8.13
C GLY A 236 -5.14 17.93 -9.26
N ASP A 237 -4.79 17.56 -10.49
CA ASP A 237 -5.52 17.89 -11.70
C ASP A 237 -6.34 16.68 -12.17
N TRP A 238 -7.67 16.79 -12.06
CA TRP A 238 -8.60 15.74 -12.46
C TRP A 238 -8.57 15.47 -13.97
N ASP A 239 -8.47 16.51 -14.80
CA ASP A 239 -8.54 16.35 -16.24
C ASP A 239 -7.24 15.70 -16.74
N LEU A 240 -6.10 16.10 -16.15
CA LEU A 240 -4.82 15.44 -16.39
C LEU A 240 -4.83 13.98 -15.92
N LEU A 241 -5.43 13.68 -14.75
CA LEU A 241 -5.61 12.30 -14.30
C LEU A 241 -6.40 11.48 -15.31
N MET A 242 -7.54 11.98 -15.80
CA MET A 242 -8.34 11.26 -16.80
C MET A 242 -7.55 10.99 -18.09
N LYS A 243 -6.80 11.99 -18.58
CA LYS A 243 -5.91 11.83 -19.74
C LYS A 243 -4.81 10.79 -19.48
N ASN A 244 -4.23 10.79 -18.29
CA ASN A 244 -3.20 9.81 -17.93
C ASN A 244 -3.79 8.41 -17.78
N LEU A 245 -5.01 8.23 -17.26
CA LEU A 245 -5.69 6.94 -17.24
C LEU A 245 -5.92 6.40 -18.65
N ASP A 246 -6.34 7.25 -19.58
CA ASP A 246 -6.53 6.86 -20.99
C ASP A 246 -5.19 6.43 -21.63
N TYR A 247 -4.08 7.09 -21.29
CA TYR A 247 -2.74 6.65 -21.69
C TYR A 247 -2.30 5.35 -21.01
N ILE A 248 -2.51 5.21 -19.70
CA ILE A 248 -2.16 4.00 -18.93
C ILE A 248 -2.91 2.77 -19.48
N ASN A 249 -4.13 2.95 -19.97
CA ASN A 249 -4.90 1.89 -20.65
C ASN A 249 -4.23 1.39 -21.95
N THR A 250 -3.18 2.04 -22.44
CA THR A 250 -2.40 1.58 -23.60
C THR A 250 -1.14 0.80 -23.21
N LEU A 251 -0.81 0.73 -21.92
CA LEU A 251 0.40 0.09 -21.42
C LEU A 251 0.21 -1.41 -21.21
N ASN A 252 1.30 -2.17 -21.33
CA ASN A 252 1.33 -3.61 -21.08
C ASN A 252 1.43 -3.92 -19.57
N LEU A 253 0.34 -3.66 -18.85
CA LEU A 253 0.19 -3.96 -17.42
C LEU A 253 -0.68 -5.20 -17.23
N GLN A 254 -0.43 -5.95 -16.16
CA GLN A 254 -1.21 -7.15 -15.81
C GLN A 254 -2.41 -6.81 -14.94
N ARG A 255 -2.23 -5.92 -13.94
CA ARG A 255 -3.30 -5.51 -13.03
C ARG A 255 -3.21 -4.04 -12.64
N ILE A 256 -4.35 -3.36 -12.61
CA ILE A 256 -4.50 -2.05 -11.95
C ILE A 256 -5.55 -2.15 -10.83
N THR A 257 -5.20 -1.66 -9.65
CA THR A 257 -6.14 -1.41 -8.56
C THR A 257 -6.38 0.09 -8.46
N LEU A 258 -7.65 0.52 -8.50
CA LEU A 258 -8.04 1.88 -8.19
C LEU A 258 -8.41 1.95 -6.70
N SER A 259 -7.70 2.78 -5.94
CA SER A 259 -7.88 2.88 -4.49
C SER A 259 -8.66 4.12 -4.08
N PHE A 260 -9.52 3.93 -3.08
CA PHE A 260 -10.45 4.90 -2.56
C PHE A 260 -10.49 4.88 -1.04
N VAL A 261 -9.98 5.93 -0.41
CA VAL A 261 -10.12 6.15 1.03
C VAL A 261 -11.48 6.76 1.32
N ILE A 262 -12.35 6.00 1.98
CA ILE A 262 -13.71 6.39 2.34
C ILE A 262 -13.67 7.41 3.48
N GLN A 263 -14.31 8.55 3.24
CA GLN A 263 -14.49 9.65 4.19
C GLN A 263 -15.83 10.38 3.94
N ASP A 264 -16.22 11.27 4.85
CA ASP A 264 -17.50 11.99 4.78
C ASP A 264 -17.70 12.73 3.44
N GLU A 265 -16.63 13.29 2.88
CA GLU A 265 -16.71 14.07 1.65
C GLU A 265 -16.97 13.25 0.38
N ASN A 266 -16.72 11.94 0.39
CA ASN A 266 -16.69 11.14 -0.85
C ASN A 266 -17.55 9.86 -0.84
N TYR A 267 -18.07 9.40 0.30
CA TYR A 267 -18.77 8.10 0.35
C TYR A 267 -20.04 8.02 -0.52
N LYS A 268 -20.60 9.15 -0.96
CA LYS A 268 -21.74 9.17 -1.90
C LYS A 268 -21.33 8.90 -3.35
N GLU A 269 -20.04 8.81 -3.63
CA GLU A 269 -19.49 8.62 -4.96
C GLU A 269 -18.99 7.19 -5.23
N LEU A 270 -19.25 6.22 -4.34
CA LEU A 270 -18.76 4.84 -4.48
C LEU A 270 -19.03 4.25 -5.87
N THR A 271 -20.27 4.33 -6.35
CA THR A 271 -20.67 3.84 -7.69
C THR A 271 -20.07 4.66 -8.83
N LYS A 272 -19.91 5.99 -8.65
CA LYS A 272 -19.26 6.84 -9.67
C LYS A 272 -17.78 6.50 -9.79
N PHE A 273 -17.09 6.33 -8.67
CA PHE A 273 -15.71 5.90 -8.62
C PHE A 273 -15.53 4.51 -9.24
N GLU A 274 -16.41 3.56 -8.89
CA GLU A 274 -16.41 2.21 -9.46
C GLU A 274 -16.49 2.22 -10.99
N SER A 275 -17.25 3.15 -11.56
CA SER A 275 -17.39 3.30 -13.01
C SER A 275 -16.10 3.70 -13.73
N LEU A 276 -15.09 4.24 -13.02
CA LEU A 276 -13.78 4.58 -13.60
C LEU A 276 -13.04 3.35 -14.14
N LYS A 277 -13.32 2.14 -13.62
CA LYS A 277 -12.74 0.89 -14.15
C LYS A 277 -12.96 0.74 -15.65
N LYS A 278 -14.07 1.25 -16.19
CA LYS A 278 -14.41 1.18 -17.62
C LYS A 278 -13.41 1.90 -18.54
N ARG A 279 -12.66 2.88 -18.02
CA ARG A 279 -11.60 3.56 -18.77
C ARG A 279 -10.35 2.71 -18.97
N LEU A 280 -10.20 1.64 -18.19
CA LEU A 280 -9.03 0.76 -18.16
C LEU A 280 -9.33 -0.62 -18.76
N ASN A 281 -10.26 -0.69 -19.72
CA ASN A 281 -10.79 -1.93 -20.27
C ASN A 281 -9.81 -2.77 -21.09
N ASN A 282 -8.64 -2.23 -21.48
CA ASN A 282 -7.59 -3.00 -22.15
C ASN A 282 -6.66 -3.69 -21.14
N ILE A 283 -6.77 -3.36 -19.86
CA ILE A 283 -5.98 -3.98 -18.80
C ILE A 283 -6.63 -5.32 -18.45
N PRO A 284 -5.87 -6.44 -18.42
CA PRO A 284 -6.43 -7.77 -18.17
C PRO A 284 -7.21 -7.86 -16.85
N GLU A 285 -6.72 -7.19 -15.80
CA GLU A 285 -7.33 -7.19 -14.49
C GLU A 285 -7.44 -5.77 -13.93
N VAL A 286 -8.67 -5.28 -13.74
CA VAL A 286 -8.93 -4.00 -13.08
C VAL A 286 -9.75 -4.23 -11.82
N ARG A 287 -9.23 -3.76 -10.69
CA ARG A 287 -9.88 -3.87 -9.38
C ARG A 287 -10.14 -2.50 -8.78
N THR A 288 -11.05 -2.45 -7.82
CA THR A 288 -11.21 -1.32 -6.90
C THR A 288 -10.94 -1.79 -5.48
N HIS A 289 -10.27 -0.93 -4.71
CA HIS A 289 -10.03 -1.18 -3.29
C HIS A 289 -10.50 0.00 -2.45
N TYR A 290 -11.34 -0.29 -1.45
CA TYR A 290 -11.93 0.71 -0.57
C TYR A 290 -11.33 0.65 0.84
N HIS A 291 -10.58 1.68 1.20
CA HIS A 291 -9.94 1.80 2.50
C HIS A 291 -10.81 2.61 3.48
N LYS A 292 -10.86 2.21 4.76
CA LYS A 292 -11.23 3.12 5.85
C LYS A 292 -10.18 4.23 5.93
N ILE A 293 -10.60 5.50 6.10
CA ILE A 293 -9.66 6.52 6.56
C ILE A 293 -9.10 6.14 7.93
N LEU A 294 -7.79 6.31 8.11
CA LEU A 294 -7.06 6.04 9.34
C LEU A 294 -6.42 7.33 9.86
N GLN A 295 -6.14 7.36 11.16
CA GLN A 295 -5.41 8.44 11.81
C GLN A 295 -3.90 8.16 11.73
N TRP A 296 -3.15 9.12 11.18
CA TRP A 296 -1.69 9.05 11.03
C TRP A 296 -0.95 10.08 11.90
N GLY A 297 -1.67 10.77 12.80
CA GLY A 297 -1.12 11.77 13.72
C GLY A 297 -1.08 13.18 13.14
N HIS A 298 -1.50 13.39 11.89
CA HIS A 298 -1.56 14.70 11.27
C HIS A 298 -2.89 15.43 11.47
N MET A 299 -3.97 14.69 11.76
CA MET A 299 -5.30 15.25 12.06
C MET A 299 -5.50 15.36 13.57
N THR A 300 -6.24 16.37 14.02
CA THR A 300 -6.79 16.34 15.38
C THR A 300 -7.84 15.24 15.52
N ASP A 301 -8.13 14.81 16.75
CA ASP A 301 -9.20 13.82 16.98
C ASP A 301 -10.54 14.30 16.43
N SER A 302 -10.88 15.59 16.61
CA SER A 302 -12.10 16.18 16.04
C SER A 302 -12.13 16.08 14.51
N GLN A 303 -11.04 16.41 13.83
CA GLN A 303 -10.95 16.31 12.37
C GLN A 303 -11.09 14.86 11.89
N TYR A 304 -10.50 13.92 12.62
CA TYR A 304 -10.61 12.50 12.29
C TYR A 304 -12.05 11.99 12.51
N GLU A 305 -12.69 12.36 13.62
CA GLU A 305 -14.10 12.03 13.90
C GLU A 305 -15.05 12.62 12.85
N GLU A 306 -14.77 13.80 12.29
CA GLU A 306 -15.57 14.42 11.24
C GLU A 306 -15.39 13.77 9.85
N LYS A 307 -14.27 13.06 9.63
CA LYS A 307 -13.97 12.43 8.35
C LYS A 307 -14.30 10.95 8.33
N ALA A 308 -14.14 10.27 9.45
CA ALA A 308 -14.32 8.83 9.58
C ALA A 308 -15.81 8.44 9.62
N VAL A 309 -16.49 8.59 8.48
CA VAL A 309 -17.93 8.37 8.30
C VAL A 309 -18.42 6.97 8.71
N TRP A 310 -17.51 5.99 8.73
CA TRP A 310 -17.77 4.62 9.18
C TRP A 310 -17.88 4.49 10.71
N LYS A 311 -17.56 5.51 11.50
CA LYS A 311 -17.69 5.48 12.96
C LYS A 311 -19.13 5.67 13.39
N LYS A 312 -19.60 4.85 14.34
CA LYS A 312 -20.97 4.94 14.90
C LYS A 312 -21.31 6.32 15.47
N THR A 313 -20.30 7.05 15.92
CA THR A 313 -20.40 8.42 16.46
C THR A 313 -20.58 9.50 15.39
N HIS A 314 -20.34 9.18 14.12
CA HIS A 314 -20.39 10.15 13.03
C HIS A 314 -21.84 10.50 12.66
N LYS A 315 -22.13 11.79 12.45
CA LYS A 315 -23.49 12.30 12.12
C LYS A 315 -24.14 11.62 10.90
N ASN A 316 -23.31 11.28 9.90
CA ASN A 316 -23.73 10.62 8.65
C ASN A 316 -23.59 9.08 8.67
N TYR A 317 -23.33 8.45 9.83
CA TYR A 317 -23.10 7.01 9.93
C TYR A 317 -24.24 6.18 9.32
N LEU A 318 -25.50 6.52 9.60
CA LEU A 318 -26.66 5.77 9.09
C LEU A 318 -26.83 5.93 7.57
N ASP A 319 -26.60 7.14 7.03
CA ASP A 319 -26.65 7.40 5.59
C ASP A 319 -25.53 6.66 4.87
N PHE A 320 -24.33 6.66 5.45
CA PHE A 320 -23.20 5.88 4.96
C PHE A 320 -23.48 4.37 5.01
N LYS A 321 -24.04 3.84 6.11
CA LYS A 321 -24.39 2.42 6.21
C LYS A 321 -25.33 1.98 5.10
N LYS A 322 -26.39 2.77 4.85
CA LYS A 322 -27.32 2.53 3.75
C LYS A 322 -26.62 2.60 2.38
N THR A 323 -25.80 3.62 2.16
CA THR A 323 -25.08 3.83 0.90
C THR A 323 -24.09 2.70 0.61
N TRP A 324 -23.35 2.26 1.64
CA TRP A 324 -22.38 1.17 1.56
C TRP A 324 -23.04 -0.16 1.26
N ASN A 325 -24.13 -0.51 1.98
CA ASN A 325 -24.82 -1.79 1.75
C ASN A 325 -25.44 -1.85 0.34
N ASN A 326 -26.08 -0.76 -0.11
CA ASN A 326 -26.57 -0.67 -1.49
C ASN A 326 -25.42 -0.77 -2.52
N PHE A 327 -24.24 -0.20 -2.23
CA PHE A 327 -23.08 -0.36 -3.10
C PHE A 327 -22.61 -1.82 -3.17
N LEU A 328 -22.50 -2.51 -2.02
CA LEU A 328 -22.08 -3.91 -1.95
C LEU A 328 -23.04 -4.89 -2.65
N GLU A 329 -24.35 -4.58 -2.67
CA GLU A 329 -25.35 -5.36 -3.39
C GLU A 329 -25.20 -5.27 -4.92
N ASN A 330 -24.63 -4.17 -5.43
CA ASN A 330 -24.58 -3.87 -6.85
C ASN A 330 -23.19 -3.99 -7.48
N VAL A 331 -22.15 -4.29 -6.68
CA VAL A 331 -20.77 -4.35 -7.14
C VAL A 331 -20.32 -5.79 -7.39
N ASP A 332 -19.41 -5.97 -8.36
CA ASP A 332 -18.74 -7.26 -8.57
C ASP A 332 -17.72 -7.53 -7.46
N LYS A 333 -18.05 -8.46 -6.58
CA LYS A 333 -17.21 -8.86 -5.43
C LYS A 333 -15.88 -9.51 -5.83
N ASN A 334 -15.73 -9.98 -7.07
CA ASN A 334 -14.46 -10.56 -7.54
C ASN A 334 -13.43 -9.48 -7.88
N THR A 335 -13.88 -8.29 -8.27
CA THR A 335 -13.02 -7.18 -8.68
C THR A 335 -13.06 -6.01 -7.70
N THR A 336 -13.78 -6.17 -6.57
CA THR A 336 -13.92 -5.13 -5.55
C THR A 336 -13.54 -5.68 -4.18
N THR A 337 -12.64 -4.97 -3.51
CA THR A 337 -12.13 -5.33 -2.18
C THR A 337 -12.21 -4.15 -1.23
N HIS A 338 -12.24 -4.38 0.08
CA HIS A 338 -12.31 -3.29 1.05
C HIS A 338 -11.74 -3.66 2.42
N THR A 339 -11.65 -2.67 3.32
CA THR A 339 -11.27 -2.83 4.73
C THR A 339 -12.45 -2.60 5.71
N LEU A 340 -13.67 -2.45 5.19
CA LEU A 340 -14.94 -2.26 5.93
C LEU A 340 -15.56 -3.51 6.56
N TRP A 341 -14.77 -4.54 6.83
CA TRP A 341 -15.25 -5.75 7.50
C TRP A 341 -15.79 -5.46 8.90
N GLY A 342 -16.93 -6.09 9.24
CA GLY A 342 -17.68 -5.87 10.48
C GLY A 342 -18.59 -4.62 10.48
N PHE A 343 -18.66 -3.88 9.37
CA PHE A 343 -19.57 -2.73 9.21
C PHE A 343 -20.93 -3.11 8.59
N GLU A 344 -21.00 -4.29 7.94
CA GLU A 344 -22.17 -4.81 7.20
C GLU A 344 -23.44 -4.93 8.07
#